data_AF-A0A930V0H8-F1
#
_entry.id   AF-A0A930V0H8-F1
#
_cell.length_a   1.000
_cell.length_b   1.000
_cell.length_c   1.000
_cell.angle_alpha   90.00
_cell.angle_beta   90.00
_cell.angle_gamma   90.00
#
_symmetry.space_group_name_H-M   'P 1'
#
loop_
_entity.id
_entity.type
_entity.pdbx_description
1 polymer ?
#
loop_
_entity_poly.entity_id
_entity_poly.type
_entity_poly.pdbx_seq_one_letter_code
_entity_poly.pdbx_strand_id
1 'polypeptide(L)'
;MRALRVAAPLAVWLLLSAAAGLFVFTHSSRDITVASHDAVLRPTLSGEAVLHTGPVLPDLRVSSGSSIGVDIALGKTDAPSTDVLVQRYAYLFSSPQGVESRLHHEVADLAIEALVRGLALGAVPVVLWLLVGRRRREELLRAVPTRAGAVALVVVAGLVVGVWQPWAGPDDVGRAQRWTTLADFLGPDVPLPSELDDVQVRGDVTTAQTRRLIESAVDTYDKSKTFYDDAAAGAAALDLHEPKDGQTVAVLVSDRHDNIGMDAVARAVGDAAGATTVMDAGDDTSTGSTWEAFSLDSLQAAFSDLPRWGVAGNHDNGTFVAAYLSKDGWTMLDGSVAKGPGAGTLLGVADPRSSGLGSWRDETGLSFAEVGDRLSDVACESDEPIDTMLVHDVDLASSALERGCVRLVVGGHLHVQVGPDAVDGPDGQVGYRYTTGTTGGAAYAFALGSKPRREAEITLVTYDAEGHPAGIQPVLLQTNGRWIVDDYIPLTFPDLTDTEGGDGPGASIPTTRPSRGPAPGPSRLASSGAG
;
A
#
# COMPACT_ATOMS: atom_id res chain seq x y z
N MET A 1 19.14 8.47 51.93
CA MET A 1 19.38 7.00 52.07
C MET A 1 18.28 6.10 51.50
N ARG A 2 16.97 6.40 51.62
CA ARG A 2 15.90 5.59 50.98
C ARG A 2 15.91 5.68 49.44
N ALA A 3 16.15 6.86 48.87
CA ALA A 3 16.26 7.05 47.42
C ALA A 3 17.38 6.21 46.77
N LEU A 4 18.58 6.17 47.36
CA LEU A 4 19.68 5.31 46.88
C LEU A 4 19.37 3.81 46.91
N ARG A 5 18.51 3.35 47.83
CA ARG A 5 18.15 1.93 47.96
C ARG A 5 17.20 1.44 46.86
N VAL A 6 16.49 2.35 46.21
CA VAL A 6 15.61 2.06 45.06
C VAL A 6 16.33 2.39 43.75
N ALA A 7 17.15 3.43 43.73
CA ALA A 7 17.90 3.84 42.54
C ALA A 7 18.90 2.78 42.06
N ALA A 8 19.61 2.11 42.98
CA ALA A 8 20.60 1.09 42.60
C ALA A 8 19.99 -0.15 41.88
N PRO A 9 18.95 -0.84 42.41
CA PRO A 9 18.34 -1.96 41.70
C PRO A 9 17.63 -1.53 40.41
N LEU A 10 17.08 -0.31 40.37
CA LEU A 10 16.50 0.25 39.15
C LEU A 10 17.57 0.48 38.07
N ALA A 11 18.72 1.06 38.43
CA ALA A 11 19.83 1.28 37.50
C ALA A 11 20.40 -0.06 36.99
N VAL A 12 20.56 -1.05 37.87
CA VAL A 12 21.00 -2.40 37.48
C VAL A 12 19.98 -3.06 36.57
N TRP A 13 18.69 -2.95 36.86
CA TRP A 13 17.63 -3.44 35.98
C TRP A 13 17.72 -2.81 34.60
N LEU A 14 17.77 -1.48 34.51
CA LEU A 14 17.86 -0.76 33.23
C LEU A 14 19.10 -1.17 32.43
N LEU A 15 20.27 -1.32 33.07
CA LEU A 15 21.49 -1.76 32.41
C LEU A 15 21.38 -3.19 31.88
N LEU A 16 20.84 -4.11 32.68
CA LEU A 16 20.65 -5.50 32.27
C LEU A 16 19.59 -5.62 31.16
N SER A 17 18.53 -4.81 31.25
CA SER A 17 17.49 -4.75 30.23
C SER A 17 17.98 -4.16 28.92
N ALA A 18 18.83 -3.12 28.97
CA ALA A 18 19.45 -2.57 27.77
C ALA A 18 20.39 -3.57 27.11
N ALA A 19 21.24 -4.27 27.90
CA ALA A 19 22.14 -5.28 27.37
C ALA A 19 21.39 -6.49 26.78
N ALA A 20 20.36 -6.99 27.48
CA ALA A 20 19.52 -8.08 27.00
C ALA A 20 18.70 -7.67 25.78
N GLY A 21 18.12 -6.47 25.78
CA GLY A 21 17.37 -5.92 24.65
C GLY A 21 18.25 -5.76 23.41
N LEU A 22 19.45 -5.19 23.55
CA LEU A 22 20.40 -5.08 22.45
C LEU A 22 20.79 -6.45 21.89
N PHE A 23 21.06 -7.42 22.77
CA PHE A 23 21.38 -8.78 22.35
C PHE A 23 20.22 -9.43 21.60
N VAL A 24 18.99 -9.34 22.11
CA VAL A 24 17.79 -9.87 21.44
C VAL A 24 17.58 -9.19 20.09
N PHE A 25 17.74 -7.87 20.03
CA PHE A 25 17.59 -7.09 18.79
C PHE A 25 18.55 -7.60 17.72
N THR A 26 19.86 -7.61 17.97
CA THR A 26 20.86 -7.98 16.95
C THR A 26 20.89 -9.46 16.58
N HIS A 27 20.19 -10.33 17.33
CA HIS A 27 20.07 -11.77 17.03
C HIS A 27 18.65 -12.16 16.61
N SER A 28 17.76 -11.18 16.43
CA SER A 28 16.43 -11.41 15.90
C SER A 28 16.45 -11.44 14.37
N SER A 29 15.46 -12.13 13.80
CA SER A 29 15.20 -12.11 12.37
C SER A 29 13.70 -12.12 12.12
N ARG A 30 13.28 -11.58 10.99
CA ARG A 30 11.88 -11.52 10.57
C ARG A 30 11.75 -11.94 9.12
N ASP A 31 10.83 -12.84 8.84
CA ASP A 31 10.42 -13.14 7.47
C ASP A 31 9.48 -12.03 7.02
N ILE A 32 9.82 -11.37 5.91
CA ILE A 32 9.07 -10.26 5.31
C ILE A 32 8.91 -10.52 3.82
N THR A 33 7.92 -9.89 3.19
CA THR A 33 7.94 -9.75 1.73
C THR A 33 8.47 -8.36 1.41
N VAL A 34 9.53 -8.27 0.62
CA VAL A 34 10.08 -6.98 0.18
C VAL A 34 10.63 -7.11 -1.24
N ALA A 35 10.47 -6.07 -2.04
CA ALA A 35 10.99 -6.01 -3.40
C ALA A 35 10.67 -7.24 -4.27
N SER A 36 9.43 -7.76 -4.17
CA SER A 36 8.98 -8.96 -4.92
C SER A 36 9.65 -10.29 -4.50
N HIS A 37 10.17 -10.37 -3.28
CA HIS A 37 10.73 -11.58 -2.71
C HIS A 37 10.19 -11.87 -1.32
N ASP A 38 10.06 -13.15 -0.99
CA ASP A 38 10.17 -13.58 0.41
C ASP A 38 11.60 -13.30 0.86
N ALA A 39 11.78 -12.58 1.96
CA ALA A 39 13.09 -12.18 2.44
C ALA A 39 13.22 -12.36 3.96
N VAL A 40 14.45 -12.55 4.42
CA VAL A 40 14.78 -12.58 5.85
C VAL A 40 15.50 -11.29 6.21
N LEU A 41 14.85 -10.47 7.04
CA LEU A 41 15.38 -9.23 7.59
C LEU A 41 16.09 -9.50 8.91
N ARG A 42 17.30 -8.97 9.08
CA ARG A 42 18.06 -8.98 10.34
C ARG A 42 18.58 -7.58 10.67
N PRO A 43 18.28 -7.02 11.85
CA PRO A 43 18.83 -5.73 12.22
C PRO A 43 20.29 -5.88 12.66
N THR A 44 21.11 -4.88 12.33
CA THR A 44 22.55 -4.86 12.64
C THR A 44 22.96 -3.51 13.23
N LEU A 45 24.21 -3.40 13.67
CA LEU A 45 24.82 -2.15 14.16
C LEU A 45 25.89 -1.63 13.18
N SER A 46 25.84 -2.05 11.92
CA SER A 46 26.82 -1.66 10.90
C SER A 46 26.63 -0.22 10.42
N GLY A 47 25.42 0.32 10.52
CA GLY A 47 25.01 1.56 9.85
C GLY A 47 24.85 1.40 8.32
N GLU A 48 24.75 0.15 7.85
CA GLU A 48 24.65 -0.21 6.45
C GLU A 48 23.41 -1.06 6.22
N ALA A 49 22.67 -0.79 5.14
CA ALA A 49 21.66 -1.68 4.60
C ALA A 49 22.32 -2.57 3.53
N VAL A 50 22.38 -3.88 3.78
CA VAL A 50 22.99 -4.87 2.89
C VAL A 50 21.90 -5.77 2.34
N LEU A 51 21.81 -5.85 1.01
CA LEU A 51 20.88 -6.69 0.27
C LEU A 51 21.63 -7.86 -0.35
N HIS A 52 21.33 -9.06 0.12
CA HIS A 52 21.85 -10.30 -0.43
C HIS A 52 20.91 -10.82 -1.51
N THR A 53 21.32 -10.71 -2.76
CA THR A 53 20.50 -11.03 -3.94
C THR A 53 20.65 -12.49 -4.40
N GLY A 54 21.48 -13.26 -3.71
CA GLY A 54 21.75 -14.66 -4.02
C GLY A 54 22.79 -14.85 -5.12
N PRO A 55 22.82 -16.00 -5.82
CA PRO A 55 23.93 -16.37 -6.69
C PRO A 55 23.93 -15.70 -8.08
N VAL A 56 22.83 -15.03 -8.46
CA VAL A 56 22.60 -14.56 -9.83
C VAL A 56 22.99 -13.09 -10.01
N LEU A 57 22.70 -12.26 -9.02
CA LEU A 57 22.98 -10.83 -9.01
C LEU A 57 23.98 -10.51 -7.90
N PRO A 58 24.78 -9.44 -8.05
CA PRO A 58 25.71 -9.05 -7.01
C PRO A 58 24.97 -8.42 -5.84
N ASP A 59 25.45 -8.69 -4.64
CA ASP A 59 24.92 -8.07 -3.43
C ASP A 59 25.13 -6.56 -3.45
N LEU A 60 24.17 -5.85 -2.89
CA LEU A 60 24.15 -4.40 -2.83
C LEU A 60 24.31 -3.93 -1.38
N ARG A 61 24.95 -2.78 -1.19
CA ARG A 61 25.05 -2.12 0.10
C ARG A 61 24.89 -0.61 -0.06
N VAL A 62 24.15 -0.01 0.85
CA VAL A 62 23.99 1.45 0.97
C VAL A 62 24.03 1.85 2.44
N SER A 63 24.45 3.09 2.73
CA SER A 63 24.38 3.61 4.09
C SER A 63 22.93 3.71 4.56
N SER A 64 22.66 3.31 5.81
CA SER A 64 21.33 3.48 6.41
C SER A 64 21.10 4.89 6.96
N GLY A 65 22.09 5.78 6.89
CA GLY A 65 22.03 7.12 7.49
C GLY A 65 21.99 7.13 9.02
N SER A 66 22.14 5.97 9.68
CA SER A 66 22.09 5.83 11.14
C SER A 66 23.12 4.81 11.65
N SER A 67 23.20 4.61 12.96
CA SER A 67 24.03 3.54 13.54
C SER A 67 23.38 2.15 13.45
N ILE A 68 22.11 2.07 13.04
CA ILE A 68 21.37 0.82 12.88
C ILE A 68 21.42 0.45 11.40
N GLY A 69 21.96 -0.72 11.09
CA GLY A 69 21.96 -1.29 9.76
C GLY A 69 20.90 -2.38 9.62
N VAL A 70 20.76 -2.90 8.42
CA VAL A 70 19.91 -4.07 8.12
C VAL A 70 20.63 -5.02 7.17
N ASP A 71 20.43 -6.30 7.37
CA ASP A 71 20.90 -7.38 6.50
C ASP A 71 19.65 -8.08 5.98
N ILE A 72 19.45 -8.05 4.67
CA ILE A 72 18.26 -8.52 3.97
C ILE A 72 18.68 -9.64 3.05
N ALA A 73 18.27 -10.87 3.36
CA ALA A 73 18.50 -12.02 2.50
C ALA A 73 17.28 -12.30 1.62
N LEU A 74 17.40 -12.04 0.31
CA LEU A 74 16.34 -12.32 -0.65
C LEU A 74 16.22 -13.81 -0.89
N GLY A 75 15.00 -14.32 -0.78
CA GLY A 75 14.61 -15.69 -1.02
C GLY A 75 14.00 -15.86 -2.40
N LYS A 76 12.86 -16.57 -2.47
CA LYS A 76 12.20 -16.90 -3.73
C LYS A 76 11.53 -15.67 -4.36
N THR A 77 11.36 -15.73 -5.67
CA THR A 77 10.64 -14.74 -6.48
C THR A 77 9.90 -15.43 -7.61
N ASP A 78 8.84 -14.78 -8.09
CA ASP A 78 8.02 -15.22 -9.21
C ASP A 78 8.44 -14.57 -10.55
N ALA A 79 9.63 -13.95 -10.61
CA ALA A 79 10.15 -13.40 -11.86
C ALA A 79 10.48 -14.53 -12.87
N PRO A 80 10.03 -14.42 -14.15
CA PRO A 80 10.19 -15.48 -15.15
C PRO A 80 11.62 -15.58 -15.70
N SER A 81 12.44 -14.54 -15.53
CA SER A 81 13.85 -14.52 -15.95
C SER A 81 14.66 -13.50 -15.15
N THR A 82 15.99 -13.64 -15.16
CA THR A 82 16.92 -12.69 -14.54
C THR A 82 16.79 -11.28 -15.12
N ASP A 83 16.59 -11.16 -16.44
CA ASP A 83 16.47 -9.84 -17.09
C ASP A 83 15.23 -9.09 -16.59
N VAL A 84 14.10 -9.80 -16.45
CA VAL A 84 12.86 -9.25 -15.90
C VAL A 84 13.03 -8.89 -14.44
N LEU A 85 13.74 -9.71 -13.66
CA LEU A 85 14.02 -9.44 -12.25
C LEU A 85 14.84 -8.16 -12.08
N VAL A 86 15.89 -7.97 -12.89
CA VAL A 86 16.74 -6.77 -12.85
C VAL A 86 15.96 -5.51 -13.23
N GLN A 87 15.12 -5.57 -14.28
CA GLN A 87 14.26 -4.45 -14.66
C GLN A 87 13.22 -4.13 -13.58
N ARG A 88 12.67 -5.16 -12.94
CA ARG A 88 11.74 -5.00 -11.81
C ARG A 88 12.43 -4.29 -10.64
N TYR A 89 13.65 -4.68 -10.28
CA TYR A 89 14.42 -3.98 -9.26
C TYR A 89 14.69 -2.52 -9.62
N ALA A 90 15.13 -2.24 -10.84
CA ALA A 90 15.35 -0.87 -11.30
C ALA A 90 14.11 0.00 -11.07
N TYR A 91 12.94 -0.52 -11.40
CA TYR A 91 11.68 0.17 -11.19
C TYR A 91 11.32 0.31 -9.71
N LEU A 92 11.38 -0.77 -8.93
CA LEU A 92 11.09 -0.75 -7.49
C LEU A 92 11.96 0.26 -6.75
N PHE A 93 13.25 0.31 -7.07
CA PHE A 93 14.17 1.25 -6.44
C PHE A 93 14.00 2.68 -6.97
N SER A 94 13.41 2.89 -8.15
CA SER A 94 13.09 4.24 -8.65
C SER A 94 11.98 4.94 -7.84
N SER A 95 11.15 4.16 -7.15
CA SER A 95 10.12 4.62 -6.20
C SER A 95 10.28 3.90 -4.85
N PRO A 96 11.34 4.20 -4.08
CA PRO A 96 11.76 3.38 -2.95
C PRO A 96 10.89 3.54 -1.69
N GLN A 97 9.99 4.53 -1.64
CA GLN A 97 9.29 4.97 -0.44
C GLN A 97 8.51 3.83 0.24
N GLY A 98 7.84 2.97 -0.54
CA GLY A 98 7.13 1.80 -0.01
C GLY A 98 8.08 0.80 0.66
N VAL A 99 9.18 0.46 -0.02
CA VAL A 99 10.20 -0.47 0.49
C VAL A 99 10.86 0.08 1.75
N GLU A 100 11.27 1.35 1.75
CA GLU A 100 11.90 2.00 2.89
C GLU A 100 10.96 2.05 4.09
N SER A 101 9.71 2.50 3.90
CA SER A 101 8.68 2.53 4.94
C SER A 101 8.48 1.16 5.57
N ARG A 102 8.39 0.11 4.73
CA ARG A 102 8.21 -1.27 5.20
C ARG A 102 9.41 -1.76 6.03
N LEU A 103 10.62 -1.52 5.56
CA LEU A 103 11.84 -1.91 6.28
C LEU A 103 11.95 -1.16 7.61
N HIS A 104 11.68 0.14 7.64
CA HIS A 104 11.68 0.93 8.86
C HIS A 104 10.65 0.42 9.88
N HIS A 105 9.43 0.10 9.42
CA HIS A 105 8.38 -0.45 10.27
C HIS A 105 8.80 -1.78 10.92
N GLU A 106 9.28 -2.74 10.12
CA GLU A 106 9.66 -4.07 10.64
C GLU A 106 10.89 -3.99 11.58
N VAL A 107 11.87 -3.12 11.31
CA VAL A 107 12.99 -2.88 12.23
C VAL A 107 12.53 -2.23 13.54
N ALA A 108 11.60 -1.27 13.47
CA ALA A 108 11.03 -0.63 14.65
C ALA A 108 10.26 -1.64 15.52
N ASP A 109 9.47 -2.50 14.90
CA ASP A 109 8.74 -3.58 15.58
C ASP A 109 9.69 -4.55 16.28
N LEU A 110 10.76 -4.99 15.59
CA LEU A 110 11.80 -5.82 16.20
C LEU A 110 12.48 -5.11 17.38
N ALA A 111 12.71 -3.80 17.29
CA ALA A 111 13.28 -3.01 18.39
C ALA A 111 12.33 -2.93 19.59
N ILE A 112 11.03 -2.75 19.36
CA ILE A 112 10.00 -2.73 20.41
C ILE A 112 9.90 -4.11 21.07
N GLU A 113 9.83 -5.18 20.28
CA GLU A 113 9.81 -6.55 20.79
C GLU A 113 11.07 -6.85 21.63
N ALA A 114 12.24 -6.47 21.13
CA ALA A 114 13.50 -6.65 21.83
C ALA A 114 13.58 -5.83 23.13
N LEU A 115 13.04 -4.61 23.14
CA LEU A 115 12.92 -3.79 24.35
C LEU A 115 12.04 -4.46 25.39
N VAL A 116 10.85 -4.94 25.01
CA VAL A 116 9.91 -5.62 25.92
C VAL A 116 10.54 -6.89 26.50
N ARG A 117 11.16 -7.71 25.64
CA ARG A 117 11.87 -8.93 26.06
C ARG A 117 13.06 -8.59 26.95
N GLY A 118 13.82 -7.54 26.62
CA GLY A 118 14.94 -7.04 27.42
C GLY A 118 14.49 -6.57 28.81
N LEU A 119 13.39 -5.83 28.91
CA LEU A 119 12.79 -5.40 30.19
C LEU A 119 12.43 -6.61 31.07
N ALA A 120 11.79 -7.62 30.48
CA ALA A 120 11.44 -8.86 31.17
C ALA A 120 12.68 -9.66 31.62
N LEU A 121 13.64 -9.89 30.71
CA LEU A 121 14.86 -10.65 30.99
C LEU A 121 15.75 -9.96 32.03
N GLY A 122 15.92 -8.64 31.93
CA GLY A 122 16.69 -7.86 32.89
C GLY A 122 16.05 -7.83 34.28
N ALA A 123 14.72 -7.98 34.39
CA ALA A 123 14.02 -8.02 35.67
C ALA A 123 14.33 -9.31 36.46
N VAL A 124 14.55 -10.44 35.78
CA VAL A 124 14.79 -11.76 36.40
C VAL A 124 15.90 -11.71 37.47
N PRO A 125 17.15 -11.31 37.18
CA PRO A 125 18.21 -11.29 38.19
C PRO A 125 17.93 -10.31 39.33
N VAL A 126 17.26 -9.17 39.05
CA VAL A 126 16.90 -8.18 40.07
C VAL A 126 15.83 -8.71 41.01
N VAL A 127 14.77 -9.33 40.47
CA VAL A 127 13.70 -9.97 41.26
C VAL A 127 14.27 -11.12 42.08
N LEU A 128 15.09 -11.99 41.50
CA LEU A 128 15.76 -13.07 42.23
C LEU A 128 16.64 -12.54 43.36
N TRP A 129 17.44 -11.50 43.11
CA TRP A 129 18.21 -10.82 44.14
C TRP A 129 17.29 -10.25 45.24
N LEU A 130 16.17 -9.65 44.84
CA LEU A 130 15.16 -9.11 45.76
C LEU A 130 14.55 -10.21 46.66
N LEU A 131 14.27 -11.39 46.11
CA LEU A 131 13.69 -12.54 46.83
C LEU A 131 14.64 -13.18 47.86
N VAL A 132 15.96 -13.17 47.63
CA VAL A 132 16.98 -13.75 48.55
C VAL A 132 16.96 -13.14 49.97
N GLY A 133 16.41 -11.93 50.14
CA GLY A 133 16.26 -11.27 51.43
C GLY A 133 17.57 -10.66 51.99
N ARG A 134 17.45 -9.65 52.87
CA ARG A 134 18.60 -8.82 53.30
C ARG A 134 19.67 -9.61 54.06
N ARG A 135 19.25 -10.53 54.93
CA ARG A 135 20.18 -11.34 55.76
C ARG A 135 21.09 -12.23 54.91
N ARG A 136 20.51 -12.95 53.96
CA ARG A 136 21.26 -13.86 53.07
C ARG A 136 22.16 -13.10 52.09
N ARG A 137 21.75 -11.90 51.63
CA ARG A 137 22.62 -11.02 50.82
C ARG A 137 23.86 -10.57 51.57
N GLU A 138 23.74 -10.21 52.85
CA GLU A 138 24.89 -9.82 53.66
C GLU A 138 25.84 -11.00 53.91
N GLU A 139 25.30 -12.20 54.11
CA GLU A 139 26.09 -13.44 54.20
C GLU A 139 26.85 -13.72 52.90
N LEU A 140 26.17 -13.62 51.74
CA LEU A 140 26.78 -13.81 50.42
C LEU A 140 27.87 -12.78 50.14
N LEU A 141 27.61 -11.49 50.39
CA LEU A 141 28.57 -10.40 50.15
C LEU A 141 29.82 -10.52 51.03
N ARG A 142 29.67 -10.99 52.29
CA ARG A 142 30.82 -11.26 53.18
C ARG A 142 31.64 -12.48 52.73
N ALA A 143 31.03 -13.42 52.01
CA ALA A 143 31.72 -14.60 51.49
C ALA A 143 32.49 -14.34 50.18
N VAL A 144 32.18 -13.25 49.44
CA VAL A 144 32.87 -12.88 48.18
C VAL A 144 34.41 -12.84 48.29
N PRO A 145 35.04 -12.20 49.30
CA PRO A 145 36.51 -12.15 49.41
C PRO A 145 37.17 -13.48 49.84
N THR A 146 36.40 -14.55 50.05
CA THR A 146 36.95 -15.87 50.39
C THR A 146 37.30 -16.66 49.12
N ARG A 147 38.18 -17.66 49.24
CA ARG A 147 38.52 -18.56 48.11
C ARG A 147 37.29 -19.25 47.52
N ALA A 148 36.33 -19.64 48.36
CA ALA A 148 35.08 -20.24 47.92
C ALA A 148 34.17 -19.23 47.19
N GLY A 149 34.13 -17.98 47.66
CA GLY A 149 33.42 -16.88 46.99
C GLY A 149 34.01 -16.58 45.61
N ALA A 150 35.33 -16.53 45.48
CA ALA A 150 36.02 -16.34 44.20
C ALA A 150 35.70 -17.47 43.21
N VAL A 151 35.71 -18.74 43.66
CA VAL A 151 35.33 -19.89 42.80
C VAL A 151 33.87 -19.80 42.36
N ALA A 152 32.95 -19.48 43.27
CA ALA A 152 31.54 -19.32 42.93
C ALA A 152 31.31 -18.19 41.91
N LEU A 153 32.03 -17.08 42.05
CA LEU A 153 31.95 -15.94 41.12
C LEU A 153 32.49 -16.30 39.74
N VAL A 154 33.59 -17.06 39.68
CA VAL A 154 34.13 -17.61 38.43
C VAL A 154 33.17 -18.62 37.78
N VAL A 155 32.50 -19.47 38.57
CA VAL A 155 31.51 -20.42 38.05
C VAL A 155 30.27 -19.70 37.52
N VAL A 156 29.76 -18.69 38.22
CA VAL A 156 28.63 -17.88 37.74
C VAL A 156 29.01 -17.08 36.50
N ALA A 157 30.18 -16.44 36.50
CA ALA A 157 30.70 -15.76 35.31
C ALA A 157 30.89 -16.74 34.15
N GLY A 158 31.41 -17.94 34.42
CA GLY A 158 31.57 -19.00 33.43
C GLY A 158 30.25 -19.56 32.90
N LEU A 159 29.20 -19.64 33.72
CA LEU A 159 27.84 -20.01 33.29
C LEU A 159 27.20 -18.90 32.46
N VAL A 160 27.33 -17.64 32.87
CA VAL A 160 26.85 -16.49 32.09
C VAL A 160 27.57 -16.43 30.74
N VAL A 161 28.90 -16.57 30.72
CA VAL A 161 29.70 -16.64 29.49
C VAL A 161 29.34 -17.89 28.67
N GLY A 162 29.11 -19.03 29.30
CA GLY A 162 28.73 -20.27 28.62
C GLY A 162 27.34 -20.24 28.00
N VAL A 163 26.40 -19.51 28.60
CA VAL A 163 25.06 -19.24 28.04
C VAL A 163 25.11 -18.10 27.01
N TRP A 164 26.04 -17.15 27.16
CA TRP A 164 26.24 -16.00 26.27
C TRP A 164 27.15 -16.30 25.06
N GLN A 165 27.84 -17.44 25.05
CA GLN A 165 28.54 -17.90 23.86
C GLN A 165 27.48 -18.05 22.75
N PRO A 166 27.65 -17.34 21.61
CA PRO A 166 26.72 -17.44 20.50
C PRO A 166 26.94 -18.82 19.86
N TRP A 167 26.22 -19.82 20.35
CA TRP A 167 26.22 -21.16 19.78
C TRP A 167 25.47 -21.09 18.44
N ALA A 168 26.25 -20.82 17.38
CA ALA A 168 25.92 -20.65 15.97
C ALA A 168 25.61 -19.21 15.51
N GLY A 169 26.45 -18.71 14.61
CA GLY A 169 26.15 -17.68 13.61
C GLY A 169 26.37 -18.27 12.21
N PRO A 170 25.61 -17.83 11.20
CA PRO A 170 25.47 -18.49 9.90
C PRO A 170 26.79 -18.56 9.12
N ASP A 171 26.88 -19.53 8.21
CA ASP A 171 28.00 -19.82 7.29
C ASP A 171 28.89 -18.61 6.96
N ASP A 172 29.95 -18.43 7.74
CA ASP A 172 30.92 -17.34 7.62
C ASP A 172 31.96 -17.65 6.52
N VAL A 173 31.50 -18.22 5.41
CA VAL A 173 32.31 -18.47 4.21
C VAL A 173 32.22 -17.23 3.32
N GLY A 174 32.82 -16.13 3.75
CA GLY A 174 32.83 -14.90 2.93
C GLY A 174 33.56 -13.68 3.50
N ARG A 175 34.18 -13.76 4.68
CA ARG A 175 34.79 -12.59 5.33
C ARG A 175 36.15 -12.25 4.73
N ALA A 176 36.13 -11.54 3.60
CA ALA A 176 37.05 -10.47 3.15
C ALA A 176 36.92 -10.22 1.63
N GLN A 177 35.70 -10.04 1.12
CA GLN A 177 35.46 -9.70 -0.28
C GLN A 177 35.15 -8.20 -0.42
N ARG A 178 35.67 -7.57 -1.48
CA ARG A 178 35.86 -6.11 -1.55
C ARG A 178 34.63 -5.44 -2.17
N TRP A 179 33.90 -4.67 -1.36
CA TRP A 179 32.90 -3.73 -1.84
C TRP A 179 33.55 -2.67 -2.74
N THR A 180 32.90 -2.37 -3.86
CA THR A 180 33.29 -1.29 -4.78
C THR A 180 32.10 -0.38 -5.02
N THR A 181 32.33 0.89 -5.36
CA THR A 181 31.22 1.79 -5.72
C THR A 181 30.55 1.32 -7.02
N LEU A 182 29.27 1.62 -7.19
CA LEU A 182 28.55 1.32 -8.43
C LEU A 182 29.20 2.04 -9.63
N ALA A 183 29.71 3.26 -9.43
CA ALA A 183 30.46 4.01 -10.43
C ALA A 183 31.73 3.29 -10.89
N ASP A 184 32.55 2.82 -9.95
CA ASP A 184 33.77 2.07 -10.27
C ASP A 184 33.43 0.73 -10.96
N PHE A 185 32.32 0.10 -10.58
CA PHE A 185 31.86 -1.16 -11.15
C PHE A 185 31.40 -1.01 -12.61
N LEU A 186 30.60 0.02 -12.91
CA LEU A 186 30.06 0.29 -14.24
C LEU A 186 31.03 1.02 -15.16
N GLY A 187 32.07 1.64 -14.60
CA GLY A 187 33.07 2.41 -15.32
C GLY A 187 32.59 3.80 -15.73
N PRO A 188 33.51 4.68 -16.19
CA PRO A 188 33.24 6.10 -16.40
C PRO A 188 32.31 6.42 -17.58
N ASP A 189 32.06 5.44 -18.46
CA ASP A 189 31.23 5.62 -19.65
C ASP A 189 29.72 5.54 -19.33
N VAL A 190 29.35 5.09 -18.13
CA VAL A 190 27.96 4.96 -17.69
C VAL A 190 27.63 6.12 -16.74
N PRO A 191 26.79 7.09 -17.14
CA PRO A 191 26.36 8.16 -16.25
C PRO A 191 25.47 7.57 -15.13
N LEU A 192 25.72 7.99 -13.90
CA LEU A 192 24.92 7.59 -12.73
C LEU A 192 24.22 8.81 -12.13
N PRO A 193 22.94 8.68 -11.73
CA PRO A 193 22.28 9.65 -10.87
C PRO A 193 23.01 9.80 -9.54
N SER A 194 23.04 11.01 -8.98
CA SER A 194 23.73 11.32 -7.72
C SER A 194 23.21 10.52 -6.53
N GLU A 195 21.95 10.09 -6.59
CA GLU A 195 21.27 9.28 -5.58
C GLU A 195 21.87 7.87 -5.47
N LEU A 196 22.58 7.42 -6.51
CA LEU A 196 23.27 6.12 -6.52
C LEU A 196 24.74 6.21 -6.10
N ASP A 197 25.24 7.39 -5.71
CA ASP A 197 26.65 7.60 -5.36
C ASP A 197 27.10 6.74 -4.16
N ASP A 198 26.20 6.54 -3.20
CA ASP A 198 26.46 5.74 -1.99
C ASP A 198 26.23 4.23 -2.20
N VAL A 199 25.77 3.82 -3.39
CA VAL A 199 25.50 2.41 -3.69
C VAL A 199 26.80 1.67 -3.99
N GLN A 200 27.00 0.58 -3.27
CA GLN A 200 28.14 -0.30 -3.41
C GLN A 200 27.70 -1.69 -3.83
N VAL A 201 28.54 -2.34 -4.64
CA VAL A 201 28.28 -3.64 -5.24
C VAL A 201 29.36 -4.61 -4.82
N ARG A 202 28.97 -5.86 -4.54
CA ARG A 202 29.92 -6.94 -4.28
C ARG A 202 30.25 -7.70 -5.57
N GLY A 203 31.49 -7.56 -6.04
CA GLY A 203 31.88 -7.82 -7.44
C GLY A 203 32.46 -9.21 -7.78
N ASP A 204 32.27 -10.24 -6.96
CA ASP A 204 33.15 -11.42 -7.03
C ASP A 204 32.78 -12.45 -8.13
N VAL A 205 31.62 -12.30 -8.79
CA VAL A 205 31.13 -13.21 -9.85
C VAL A 205 30.39 -12.45 -10.96
N THR A 206 30.89 -11.32 -11.42
CA THR A 206 30.17 -10.51 -12.43
C THR A 206 30.78 -10.67 -13.81
N THR A 207 29.98 -11.21 -14.74
CA THR A 207 30.35 -11.32 -16.15
C THR A 207 30.11 -10.00 -16.89
N ALA A 208 30.63 -9.85 -18.11
CA ALA A 208 30.27 -8.74 -18.99
C ALA A 208 28.74 -8.66 -19.26
N GLN A 209 28.03 -9.78 -19.15
CA GLN A 209 26.57 -9.82 -19.25
C GLN A 209 25.91 -9.20 -18.01
N THR A 210 26.38 -9.53 -16.80
CA THR A 210 25.89 -8.93 -15.55
C THR A 210 26.06 -7.42 -15.54
N ARG A 211 27.21 -6.91 -16.02
CA ARG A 211 27.46 -5.47 -16.14
C ARG A 211 26.45 -4.78 -17.07
N ARG A 212 26.18 -5.37 -18.25
CA ARG A 212 25.18 -4.84 -19.19
C ARG A 212 23.76 -4.85 -18.61
N LEU A 213 23.41 -5.86 -17.82
CA LEU A 213 22.12 -5.92 -17.14
C LEU A 213 21.99 -4.79 -16.11
N ILE A 214 23.02 -4.55 -15.31
CA ILE A 214 23.01 -3.45 -14.32
C ILE A 214 23.02 -2.09 -15.02
N GLU A 215 23.76 -1.91 -16.12
CA GLU A 215 23.71 -0.70 -16.95
C GLU A 215 22.29 -0.46 -17.49
N SER A 216 21.64 -1.48 -18.03
CA SER A 216 20.24 -1.41 -18.46
C SER A 216 19.29 -1.11 -17.30
N ALA A 217 19.59 -1.59 -16.09
CA ALA A 217 18.81 -1.33 -14.89
C ALA A 217 18.91 0.15 -14.50
N VAL A 218 20.12 0.72 -14.51
CA VAL A 218 20.36 2.14 -14.21
C VAL A 218 19.63 3.04 -15.21
N ASP A 219 19.70 2.75 -16.51
CA ASP A 219 18.95 3.51 -17.52
C ASP A 219 17.43 3.41 -17.31
N THR A 220 16.92 2.25 -16.90
CA THR A 220 15.50 2.06 -16.57
C THR A 220 15.12 2.84 -15.31
N TYR A 221 15.95 2.79 -14.29
CA TYR A 221 15.79 3.53 -13.03
C TYR A 221 15.72 5.03 -13.29
N ASP A 222 16.70 5.58 -14.02
CA ASP A 222 16.82 7.02 -14.30
C ASP A 222 15.62 7.54 -15.10
N LYS A 223 15.21 6.81 -16.15
CA LYS A 223 14.03 7.14 -16.94
C LYS A 223 12.74 7.08 -16.14
N SER A 224 12.58 6.03 -15.32
CA SER A 224 11.40 5.83 -14.48
C SER A 224 11.28 6.96 -13.47
N LYS A 225 12.36 7.18 -12.70
CA LYS A 225 12.44 8.21 -11.68
C LYS A 225 12.15 9.59 -12.26
N THR A 226 12.88 9.97 -13.32
CA THR A 226 12.70 11.28 -13.97
C THR A 226 11.25 11.48 -14.42
N PHE A 227 10.65 10.48 -15.06
CA PHE A 227 9.27 10.60 -15.55
C PHE A 227 8.26 10.84 -14.43
N TYR A 228 8.29 10.02 -13.37
CA TYR A 228 7.31 10.14 -12.28
C TYR A 228 7.58 11.34 -11.38
N ASP A 229 8.84 11.68 -11.14
CA ASP A 229 9.22 12.89 -10.38
C ASP A 229 8.78 14.17 -11.13
N ASP A 230 9.02 14.23 -12.45
CA ASP A 230 8.56 15.36 -13.28
C ASP A 230 7.03 15.45 -13.31
N ALA A 231 6.33 14.31 -13.41
CA ALA A 231 4.88 14.26 -13.38
C ALA A 231 4.33 14.77 -12.03
N ALA A 232 4.87 14.26 -10.91
CA ALA A 232 4.48 14.67 -9.57
C ALA A 232 4.77 16.17 -9.32
N ALA A 233 5.94 16.66 -9.73
CA ALA A 233 6.27 18.08 -9.65
C ALA A 233 5.33 18.95 -10.51
N GLY A 234 4.94 18.46 -11.69
CA GLY A 234 4.00 19.12 -12.59
C GLY A 234 2.58 19.23 -12.02
N ALA A 235 2.18 18.33 -11.11
CA ALA A 235 0.85 18.34 -10.51
C ALA A 235 0.53 19.64 -9.75
N ALA A 236 1.54 20.28 -9.16
CA ALA A 236 1.38 21.53 -8.39
C ALA A 236 0.93 22.74 -9.25
N ALA A 237 1.04 22.65 -10.58
CA ALA A 237 0.66 23.71 -11.51
C ALA A 237 -0.64 23.44 -12.27
N LEU A 238 -1.36 22.37 -11.91
CA LEU A 238 -2.63 22.01 -12.55
C LEU A 238 -3.75 22.97 -12.13
N ASP A 239 -4.62 23.28 -13.09
CA ASP A 239 -5.82 24.11 -12.88
C ASP A 239 -6.95 23.24 -12.31
N LEU A 240 -6.84 22.90 -11.02
CA LEU A 240 -7.78 22.04 -10.31
C LEU A 240 -8.89 22.87 -9.65
N HIS A 241 -10.05 22.26 -9.44
CA HIS A 241 -11.13 22.89 -8.71
C HIS A 241 -10.71 23.23 -7.28
N GLU A 242 -10.83 24.51 -6.90
CA GLU A 242 -10.60 24.95 -5.53
C GLU A 242 -11.82 24.60 -4.65
N PRO A 243 -11.67 23.74 -3.63
CA PRO A 243 -12.78 23.41 -2.73
C PRO A 243 -13.18 24.63 -1.90
N LYS A 244 -14.49 24.80 -1.67
CA LYS A 244 -15.04 25.82 -0.78
C LYS A 244 -14.78 25.47 0.68
N ASP A 245 -14.90 26.47 1.55
CA ASP A 245 -14.81 26.29 3.00
C ASP A 245 -15.74 25.15 3.48
N GLY A 246 -15.16 24.17 4.18
CA GLY A 246 -15.88 23.02 4.71
C GLY A 246 -16.02 21.83 3.75
N GLN A 247 -15.67 21.97 2.48
CA GLN A 247 -15.67 20.85 1.55
C GLN A 247 -14.50 19.89 1.81
N THR A 248 -14.74 18.61 1.60
CA THR A 248 -13.71 17.56 1.64
C THR A 248 -13.41 17.10 0.22
N VAL A 249 -12.13 17.00 -0.15
CA VAL A 249 -11.72 16.42 -1.43
C VAL A 249 -11.11 15.04 -1.17
N ALA A 250 -11.61 14.03 -1.88
CA ALA A 250 -11.10 12.66 -1.88
C ALA A 250 -10.35 12.39 -3.19
N VAL A 251 -9.17 11.79 -3.09
CA VAL A 251 -8.54 11.14 -4.24
C VAL A 251 -9.17 9.77 -4.43
N LEU A 252 -9.62 9.46 -5.63
CA LEU A 252 -10.05 8.12 -6.04
C LEU A 252 -8.98 7.52 -6.94
N VAL A 253 -8.44 6.37 -6.51
CA VAL A 253 -7.52 5.55 -7.29
C VAL A 253 -8.15 4.19 -7.59
N SER A 254 -7.75 3.58 -8.71
CA SER A 254 -8.17 2.24 -9.11
C SER A 254 -7.22 1.66 -10.16
N ASP A 255 -7.22 0.35 -10.31
CA ASP A 255 -6.54 -0.35 -11.41
C ASP A 255 -5.08 0.09 -11.54
N ARG A 256 -4.37 0.09 -10.39
CA ARG A 256 -2.95 0.43 -10.31
C ARG A 256 -2.09 -0.66 -10.95
N HIS A 257 -2.51 -1.92 -10.87
CA HIS A 257 -1.84 -3.08 -11.47
C HIS A 257 -0.32 -3.05 -11.23
N ASP A 258 0.09 -2.86 -9.98
CA ASP A 258 1.49 -2.74 -9.54
C ASP A 258 2.28 -1.48 -9.97
N ASN A 259 1.65 -0.47 -10.59
CA ASN A 259 2.35 0.76 -10.97
C ASN A 259 2.55 1.73 -9.79
N ILE A 260 3.53 1.42 -8.94
CA ILE A 260 3.89 2.22 -7.76
C ILE A 260 4.34 3.65 -8.07
N GLY A 261 4.87 3.89 -9.28
CA GLY A 261 5.30 5.23 -9.70
C GLY A 261 4.15 6.24 -9.73
N MET A 262 2.94 5.76 -10.02
CA MET A 262 1.74 6.60 -10.03
C MET A 262 1.23 6.97 -8.64
N ASP A 263 1.67 6.31 -7.56
CA ASP A 263 1.21 6.63 -6.21
C ASP A 263 1.69 8.01 -5.76
N ALA A 264 2.96 8.32 -6.01
CA ALA A 264 3.52 9.64 -5.73
C ALA A 264 2.87 10.72 -6.61
N VAL A 265 2.52 10.37 -7.85
CA VAL A 265 1.82 11.27 -8.78
C VAL A 265 0.39 11.53 -8.31
N ALA A 266 -0.36 10.48 -7.93
CA ALA A 266 -1.71 10.57 -7.39
C ALA A 266 -1.73 11.37 -6.09
N ARG A 267 -0.73 11.16 -5.22
CA ARG A 267 -0.54 11.96 -4.01
C ARG A 267 -0.31 13.43 -4.35
N ALA A 268 0.56 13.75 -5.30
CA ALA A 268 0.84 15.13 -5.69
C ALA A 268 -0.38 15.85 -6.29
N VAL A 269 -1.20 15.15 -7.09
CA VAL A 269 -2.48 15.68 -7.58
C VAL A 269 -3.44 15.93 -6.42
N GLY A 270 -3.53 14.99 -5.47
CA GLY A 270 -4.33 15.15 -4.26
C GLY A 270 -3.90 16.36 -3.42
N ASP A 271 -2.60 16.52 -3.16
CA ASP A 271 -2.07 17.67 -2.41
C ASP A 271 -2.37 19.00 -3.12
N ALA A 272 -2.23 19.04 -4.45
CA ALA A 272 -2.56 20.22 -5.25
C ALA A 272 -4.05 20.55 -5.21
N ALA A 273 -4.93 19.55 -5.12
CA ALA A 273 -6.37 19.70 -5.00
C ALA A 273 -6.85 20.01 -3.57
N GLY A 274 -5.96 19.97 -2.56
CA GLY A 274 -6.36 20.06 -1.16
C GLY A 274 -7.10 18.83 -0.65
N ALA A 275 -6.82 17.66 -1.23
CA ALA A 275 -7.40 16.39 -0.78
C ALA A 275 -7.00 16.05 0.65
N THR A 276 -7.99 15.61 1.42
CA THR A 276 -7.80 15.24 2.83
C THR A 276 -8.11 13.77 3.08
N THR A 277 -8.41 13.00 2.04
CA THR A 277 -8.72 11.58 2.14
C THR A 277 -8.48 10.86 0.81
N VAL A 278 -8.37 9.52 0.85
CA VAL A 278 -8.27 8.68 -0.34
C VAL A 278 -9.27 7.52 -0.30
N MET A 279 -9.78 7.16 -1.47
CA MET A 279 -10.57 5.96 -1.73
C MET A 279 -9.87 5.13 -2.80
N ASP A 280 -9.75 3.82 -2.54
CA ASP A 280 -9.18 2.86 -3.47
C ASP A 280 -10.27 1.88 -3.96
N ALA A 281 -10.50 1.87 -5.28
CA ALA A 281 -11.47 0.99 -5.91
C ALA A 281 -10.87 -0.35 -6.37
N GLY A 282 -9.65 -0.69 -5.96
CA GLY A 282 -9.07 -2.02 -6.11
C GLY A 282 -8.33 -2.23 -7.43
N ASP A 283 -7.93 -3.48 -7.68
CA ASP A 283 -6.94 -3.87 -8.69
C ASP A 283 -5.58 -3.19 -8.44
N ASP A 284 -5.16 -3.22 -7.17
CA ASP A 284 -3.87 -2.75 -6.73
C ASP A 284 -2.71 -3.62 -7.22
N THR A 285 -3.02 -4.91 -7.38
CA THR A 285 -2.08 -5.95 -7.79
C THR A 285 -2.52 -6.59 -9.09
N SER A 286 -1.61 -7.30 -9.75
CA SER A 286 -1.93 -8.03 -10.98
C SER A 286 -2.60 -9.38 -10.72
N THR A 287 -2.30 -9.98 -9.56
CA THR A 287 -2.77 -11.32 -9.21
C THR A 287 -3.22 -11.52 -7.77
N GLY A 288 -3.03 -10.57 -6.86
CA GLY A 288 -3.31 -10.72 -5.43
C GLY A 288 -2.27 -11.57 -4.69
N SER A 289 -1.11 -11.81 -5.30
CA SER A 289 -0.08 -12.68 -4.76
C SER A 289 0.77 -11.95 -3.72
N THR A 290 1.30 -12.69 -2.73
CA THR A 290 2.11 -12.11 -1.65
C THR A 290 3.35 -11.38 -2.15
N TRP A 291 3.94 -11.78 -3.29
CA TRP A 291 5.10 -11.09 -3.86
C TRP A 291 4.76 -9.68 -4.36
N GLU A 292 3.49 -9.35 -4.59
CA GLU A 292 3.02 -8.03 -5.02
C GLU A 292 2.87 -7.04 -3.86
N ALA A 293 3.25 -7.44 -2.63
CA ALA A 293 3.23 -6.58 -1.45
C ALA A 293 3.89 -5.20 -1.67
N PHE A 294 4.90 -5.12 -2.55
CA PHE A 294 5.55 -3.84 -2.89
C PHE A 294 4.56 -2.80 -3.45
N SER A 295 3.51 -3.24 -4.17
CA SER A 295 2.48 -2.35 -4.70
C SER A 295 1.67 -1.73 -3.57
N LEU A 296 1.29 -2.56 -2.60
CA LEU A 296 0.51 -2.16 -1.42
C LEU A 296 1.34 -1.28 -0.48
N ASP A 297 2.63 -1.62 -0.29
CA ASP A 297 3.57 -0.83 0.51
C ASP A 297 3.72 0.59 -0.05
N SER A 298 3.78 0.73 -1.38
CA SER A 298 3.87 2.04 -2.03
C SER A 298 2.59 2.86 -1.88
N LEU A 299 1.43 2.25 -2.11
CA LEU A 299 0.13 2.90 -1.91
C LEU A 299 -0.02 3.39 -0.46
N GLN A 300 0.31 2.52 0.49
CA GLN A 300 0.31 2.85 1.91
C GLN A 300 1.27 3.99 2.21
N ALA A 301 2.49 3.97 1.68
CA ALA A 301 3.47 5.03 1.93
C ALA A 301 2.98 6.40 1.42
N ALA A 302 2.37 6.44 0.23
CA ALA A 302 1.89 7.67 -0.39
C ALA A 302 0.76 8.37 0.40
N PHE A 303 -0.11 7.60 1.06
CA PHE A 303 -1.32 8.11 1.70
C PHE A 303 -1.41 7.87 3.21
N SER A 304 -0.32 7.43 3.85
CA SER A 304 -0.28 7.00 5.27
C SER A 304 -0.80 8.02 6.30
N ASP A 305 -0.84 9.30 5.96
CA ASP A 305 -1.31 10.43 6.76
C ASP A 305 -2.79 10.79 6.56
N LEU A 306 -3.46 10.28 5.52
CA LEU A 306 -4.86 10.55 5.24
C LEU A 306 -5.79 9.44 5.78
N PRO A 307 -7.08 9.68 6.04
CA PRO A 307 -8.08 8.63 6.11
C PRO A 307 -8.16 7.87 4.77
N ARG A 308 -8.36 6.55 4.84
CA ARG A 308 -8.25 5.66 3.67
C ARG A 308 -9.31 4.57 3.73
N TRP A 309 -10.06 4.44 2.64
CA TRP A 309 -11.04 3.37 2.44
C TRP A 309 -10.72 2.62 1.16
N GLY A 310 -10.98 1.33 1.14
CA GLY A 310 -10.69 0.51 -0.03
C GLY A 310 -11.64 -0.66 -0.21
N VAL A 311 -11.72 -1.15 -1.44
CA VAL A 311 -12.29 -2.44 -1.80
C VAL A 311 -11.28 -3.20 -2.64
N ALA A 312 -11.21 -4.52 -2.48
CA ALA A 312 -10.38 -5.35 -3.36
C ALA A 312 -11.05 -5.50 -4.74
N GLY A 313 -10.25 -5.40 -5.80
CA GLY A 313 -10.71 -5.64 -7.17
C GLY A 313 -10.65 -7.12 -7.55
N ASN A 314 -10.99 -7.43 -8.80
CA ASN A 314 -11.00 -8.82 -9.26
C ASN A 314 -9.61 -9.40 -9.54
N HIS A 315 -8.57 -8.56 -9.64
CA HIS A 315 -7.17 -9.00 -9.73
C HIS A 315 -6.53 -9.20 -8.35
N ASP A 316 -7.12 -8.65 -7.29
CA ASP A 316 -6.66 -8.77 -5.91
C ASP A 316 -7.10 -10.11 -5.26
N ASN A 317 -6.76 -11.21 -5.92
CA ASN A 317 -7.28 -12.54 -5.59
C ASN A 317 -6.98 -12.99 -4.15
N GLY A 318 -7.97 -13.65 -3.55
CA GLY A 318 -7.86 -14.18 -2.19
C GLY A 318 -8.03 -13.10 -1.12
N THR A 319 -7.49 -13.35 0.07
CA THR A 319 -7.65 -12.44 1.22
C THR A 319 -6.40 -11.61 1.49
N PHE A 320 -5.32 -11.83 0.73
CA PHE A 320 -4.02 -11.23 1.01
C PHE A 320 -4.09 -9.70 0.95
N VAL A 321 -4.53 -9.13 -0.17
CA VAL A 321 -4.54 -7.67 -0.39
C VAL A 321 -5.36 -6.95 0.68
N ALA A 322 -6.61 -7.34 0.86
CA ALA A 322 -7.49 -6.72 1.86
C ALA A 322 -6.95 -6.89 3.30
N ALA A 323 -6.43 -8.06 3.66
CA ALA A 323 -5.86 -8.27 4.99
C ALA A 323 -4.58 -7.45 5.22
N TYR A 324 -3.77 -7.30 4.17
CA TYR A 324 -2.52 -6.55 4.21
C TYR A 324 -2.79 -5.04 4.36
N LEU A 325 -3.64 -4.46 3.51
CA LEU A 325 -4.03 -3.05 3.61
C LEU A 325 -4.74 -2.74 4.94
N SER A 326 -5.63 -3.64 5.41
CA SER A 326 -6.30 -3.47 6.70
C SER A 326 -5.32 -3.44 7.87
N LYS A 327 -4.29 -4.30 7.85
CA LYS A 327 -3.22 -4.29 8.85
C LYS A 327 -2.47 -2.95 8.88
N ASP A 328 -2.33 -2.31 7.73
CA ASP A 328 -1.62 -1.04 7.57
C ASP A 328 -2.55 0.19 7.69
N GLY A 329 -3.76 -0.02 8.22
CA GLY A 329 -4.67 1.03 8.67
C GLY A 329 -5.70 1.48 7.65
N TRP A 330 -5.86 0.76 6.53
CA TRP A 330 -6.98 0.98 5.62
C TRP A 330 -8.29 0.45 6.20
N THR A 331 -9.38 1.19 5.98
CA THR A 331 -10.72 0.69 6.23
C THR A 331 -11.21 -0.06 5.00
N MET A 332 -10.99 -1.37 4.97
CA MET A 332 -11.49 -2.22 3.89
C MET A 332 -12.99 -2.45 4.06
N LEU A 333 -13.78 -2.05 3.07
CA LEU A 333 -15.25 -2.14 3.11
C LEU A 333 -15.69 -3.59 2.86
N ASP A 334 -16.62 -4.07 3.70
CA ASP A 334 -16.99 -5.48 3.79
C ASP A 334 -18.50 -5.74 3.57
N GLY A 335 -19.21 -4.76 3.01
CA GLY A 335 -20.66 -4.76 2.83
C GLY A 335 -21.44 -4.16 4.01
N SER A 336 -20.77 -3.58 5.00
CA SER A 336 -21.38 -2.78 6.06
C SER A 336 -21.22 -1.27 5.84
N VAL A 337 -22.15 -0.48 6.35
CA VAL A 337 -22.10 1.00 6.25
C VAL A 337 -21.03 1.53 7.20
N ALA A 338 -20.10 2.31 6.63
CA ALA A 338 -19.02 3.00 7.32
C ALA A 338 -19.21 4.53 7.22
N LYS A 339 -18.43 5.27 8.00
CA LYS A 339 -18.25 6.71 7.81
C LYS A 339 -17.12 6.93 6.80
N GLY A 340 -17.40 7.71 5.76
CA GLY A 340 -16.50 8.02 4.65
C GLY A 340 -16.04 9.47 4.61
N PRO A 341 -15.66 9.96 3.41
CA PRO A 341 -15.27 11.35 3.18
C PRO A 341 -16.31 12.36 3.71
N GLY A 342 -15.85 13.47 4.29
CA GLY A 342 -16.73 14.51 4.85
C GLY A 342 -17.63 14.05 5.99
N ALA A 343 -17.36 12.87 6.59
CA ALA A 343 -18.22 12.17 7.54
C ALA A 343 -19.56 11.66 6.97
N GLY A 344 -19.70 11.64 5.64
CA GLY A 344 -20.83 11.02 4.95
C GLY A 344 -20.86 9.50 5.09
N THR A 345 -21.92 8.89 4.60
CA THR A 345 -22.09 7.43 4.61
C THR A 345 -21.37 6.79 3.43
N LEU A 346 -20.61 5.73 3.71
CA LEU A 346 -19.84 4.98 2.73
C LEU A 346 -20.19 3.50 2.83
N LEU A 347 -20.47 2.88 1.70
CA LEU A 347 -20.74 1.44 1.59
C LEU A 347 -19.91 0.86 0.46
N GLY A 348 -19.49 -0.38 0.58
CA GLY A 348 -18.70 -1.04 -0.44
C GLY A 348 -18.39 -2.47 -0.06
N VAL A 349 -17.96 -3.25 -1.04
CA VAL A 349 -17.53 -4.62 -0.83
C VAL A 349 -16.53 -5.00 -1.92
N ALA A 350 -15.61 -5.91 -1.60
CA ALA A 350 -14.71 -6.49 -2.58
C ALA A 350 -15.46 -7.12 -3.77
N ASP A 351 -14.85 -7.05 -4.95
CA ASP A 351 -15.36 -7.74 -6.13
C ASP A 351 -15.38 -9.27 -5.87
N PRO A 352 -16.52 -9.95 -6.04
CA PRO A 352 -16.59 -11.40 -5.84
C PRO A 352 -15.99 -12.21 -7.01
N ARG A 353 -15.56 -11.54 -8.08
CA ARG A 353 -14.90 -12.20 -9.22
C ARG A 353 -13.41 -12.31 -8.94
N SER A 354 -12.82 -13.38 -9.46
CA SER A 354 -11.38 -13.62 -9.46
C SER A 354 -10.92 -13.77 -10.91
N SER A 355 -9.98 -12.92 -11.33
CA SER A 355 -9.32 -12.98 -12.64
C SER A 355 -7.82 -12.89 -12.44
N GLY A 356 -7.09 -13.99 -12.67
CA GLY A 356 -5.63 -13.99 -12.64
C GLY A 356 -5.00 -13.78 -14.03
N LEU A 357 -3.67 -13.84 -14.12
CA LEU A 357 -2.90 -13.84 -15.39
C LEU A 357 -3.17 -15.07 -16.28
N GLY A 358 -3.98 -16.04 -15.81
CA GLY A 358 -4.45 -17.19 -16.57
C GLY A 358 -5.99 -17.31 -16.50
N SER A 359 -6.59 -18.18 -17.31
CA SER A 359 -8.05 -18.37 -17.39
C SER A 359 -8.68 -19.09 -16.18
N TRP A 360 -8.02 -19.06 -15.02
CA TRP A 360 -8.48 -19.74 -13.81
C TRP A 360 -9.37 -18.79 -13.02
N ARG A 361 -10.58 -19.26 -12.66
CA ARG A 361 -11.50 -18.56 -11.76
C ARG A 361 -11.58 -19.38 -10.49
N ASP A 362 -11.06 -18.86 -9.39
CA ASP A 362 -11.40 -19.38 -8.08
C ASP A 362 -12.74 -18.74 -7.69
N GLU A 363 -13.86 -19.45 -7.92
CA GLU A 363 -15.18 -18.94 -7.55
C GLU A 363 -15.31 -18.83 -6.02
N THR A 364 -15.41 -17.60 -5.51
CA THR A 364 -15.58 -17.31 -4.08
C THR A 364 -17.06 -17.39 -3.68
N GLY A 365 -17.69 -18.54 -3.86
CA GLY A 365 -18.94 -18.95 -3.19
C GLY A 365 -20.24 -18.16 -3.45
N LEU A 366 -20.21 -16.91 -3.90
CA LEU A 366 -21.37 -16.07 -4.26
C LEU A 366 -21.13 -15.42 -5.62
N SER A 367 -22.18 -15.34 -6.43
CA SER A 367 -22.13 -14.66 -7.73
C SER A 367 -22.13 -13.13 -7.60
N PHE A 368 -21.65 -12.45 -8.63
CA PHE A 368 -21.68 -10.99 -8.74
C PHE A 368 -23.09 -10.42 -8.49
N ALA A 369 -24.13 -11.07 -9.05
CA ALA A 369 -25.52 -10.66 -8.83
C ALA A 369 -25.97 -10.83 -7.37
N GLU A 370 -25.65 -11.95 -6.73
CA GLU A 370 -26.03 -12.19 -5.32
C GLU A 370 -25.35 -11.20 -4.36
N VAL A 371 -24.09 -10.83 -4.64
CA VAL A 371 -23.39 -9.79 -3.86
C VAL A 371 -24.01 -8.42 -4.10
N GLY A 372 -24.31 -8.07 -5.35
CA GLY A 372 -24.96 -6.82 -5.71
C GLY A 372 -26.34 -6.67 -5.07
N ASP A 373 -27.16 -7.72 -5.06
CA ASP A 373 -28.49 -7.72 -4.41
C ASP A 373 -28.37 -7.48 -2.91
N ARG A 374 -27.44 -8.17 -2.23
CA ARG A 374 -27.20 -7.98 -0.78
C ARG A 374 -26.71 -6.58 -0.46
N LEU A 375 -25.74 -6.09 -1.23
CA LEU A 375 -25.18 -4.75 -1.04
C LEU A 375 -26.27 -3.69 -1.23
N SER A 376 -27.11 -3.88 -2.24
CA SER A 376 -28.25 -3.01 -2.49
C SER A 376 -29.21 -3.04 -1.31
N ASP A 377 -29.57 -4.22 -0.79
CA ASP A 377 -30.52 -4.36 0.32
C ASP A 377 -30.00 -3.64 1.58
N VAL A 378 -28.71 -3.78 1.91
CA VAL A 378 -28.08 -3.01 2.99
C VAL A 378 -28.21 -1.50 2.76
N ALA A 379 -27.96 -1.03 1.53
CA ALA A 379 -28.09 0.40 1.21
C ALA A 379 -29.53 0.91 1.42
N CYS A 380 -30.54 0.13 1.00
CA CYS A 380 -31.95 0.53 1.11
C CYS A 380 -32.56 0.32 2.50
N GLU A 381 -31.89 -0.42 3.39
CA GLU A 381 -32.27 -0.52 4.80
C GLU A 381 -31.74 0.67 5.63
N SER A 382 -30.86 1.50 5.07
CA SER A 382 -30.38 2.74 5.70
C SER A 382 -31.50 3.77 5.81
N ASP A 383 -31.51 4.54 6.91
CA ASP A 383 -32.51 5.59 7.16
C ASP A 383 -32.42 6.73 6.14
N GLU A 384 -31.21 7.02 5.65
CA GLU A 384 -30.91 7.99 4.60
C GLU A 384 -30.15 7.31 3.45
N PRO A 385 -30.27 7.81 2.20
CA PRO A 385 -29.51 7.30 1.08
C PRO A 385 -28.01 7.33 1.35
N ILE A 386 -27.30 6.27 0.95
CA ILE A 386 -25.86 6.20 1.08
C ILE A 386 -25.19 7.27 0.21
N ASP A 387 -24.31 8.08 0.79
CA ASP A 387 -23.65 9.20 0.09
C ASP A 387 -22.71 8.70 -0.99
N THR A 388 -21.91 7.68 -0.70
CA THR A 388 -21.02 7.06 -1.68
C THR A 388 -21.02 5.55 -1.54
N MET A 389 -21.16 4.84 -2.66
CA MET A 389 -20.88 3.42 -2.76
C MET A 389 -19.59 3.21 -3.56
N LEU A 390 -18.58 2.66 -2.91
CA LEU A 390 -17.28 2.34 -3.48
C LEU A 390 -17.23 0.85 -3.82
N VAL A 391 -17.14 0.52 -5.10
CA VAL A 391 -17.06 -0.84 -5.62
C VAL A 391 -16.02 -0.89 -6.73
N HIS A 392 -15.41 -2.05 -6.99
CA HIS A 392 -14.46 -2.15 -8.10
C HIS A 392 -15.16 -2.00 -9.45
N ASP A 393 -16.29 -2.69 -9.65
CA ASP A 393 -17.14 -2.57 -10.83
C ASP A 393 -18.47 -1.92 -10.44
N VAL A 394 -18.74 -0.74 -11.01
CA VAL A 394 -19.93 0.07 -10.70
C VAL A 394 -21.23 -0.67 -11.00
N ASP A 395 -21.21 -1.67 -11.89
CA ASP A 395 -22.40 -2.44 -12.21
C ASP A 395 -22.92 -3.23 -10.99
N LEU A 396 -22.05 -3.55 -10.02
CA LEU A 396 -22.41 -4.22 -8.77
C LEU A 396 -23.44 -3.43 -7.94
N ALA A 397 -23.43 -2.10 -8.10
CA ALA A 397 -24.26 -1.16 -7.34
C ALA A 397 -25.50 -0.68 -8.12
N SER A 398 -25.71 -1.17 -9.35
CA SER A 398 -26.78 -0.67 -10.24
C SER A 398 -28.16 -0.72 -9.59
N SER A 399 -28.50 -1.83 -8.93
CA SER A 399 -29.80 -2.01 -8.26
C SER A 399 -29.98 -1.02 -7.10
N ALA A 400 -28.95 -0.77 -6.30
CA ALA A 400 -28.99 0.21 -5.22
C ALA A 400 -29.27 1.62 -5.76
N LEU A 401 -28.62 1.98 -6.87
CA LEU A 401 -28.75 3.27 -7.54
C LEU A 401 -30.14 3.45 -8.19
N GLU A 402 -30.61 2.44 -8.92
CA GLU A 402 -31.94 2.43 -9.56
C GLU A 402 -33.09 2.46 -8.54
N ARG A 403 -32.86 1.98 -7.32
CA ARG A 403 -33.81 2.08 -6.20
C ARG A 403 -33.70 3.40 -5.42
N GLY A 404 -32.75 4.27 -5.79
CA GLY A 404 -32.56 5.59 -5.20
C GLY A 404 -31.92 5.58 -3.80
N CYS A 405 -31.33 4.46 -3.41
CA CYS A 405 -30.75 4.28 -2.07
C CYS A 405 -29.29 4.76 -1.98
N VAL A 406 -28.73 5.29 -3.07
CA VAL A 406 -27.33 5.73 -3.17
C VAL A 406 -27.25 7.01 -4.00
N ARG A 407 -26.46 7.98 -3.56
CA ARG A 407 -26.23 9.26 -4.28
C ARG A 407 -25.13 9.17 -5.31
N LEU A 408 -24.00 8.54 -4.97
CA LEU A 408 -22.87 8.37 -5.89
C LEU A 408 -22.33 6.94 -5.82
N VAL A 409 -22.21 6.29 -6.96
CA VAL A 409 -21.45 5.04 -7.15
C VAL A 409 -20.15 5.37 -7.85
N VAL A 410 -19.02 4.97 -7.26
CA VAL A 410 -17.69 5.11 -7.86
C VAL A 410 -16.98 3.77 -7.91
N GLY A 411 -16.20 3.56 -8.97
CA GLY A 411 -15.41 2.35 -9.17
C GLY A 411 -14.44 2.46 -10.34
N GLY A 412 -13.80 1.36 -10.72
CA GLY A 412 -12.86 1.23 -11.83
C GLY A 412 -13.20 0.06 -12.77
N HIS A 413 -12.32 -0.94 -12.88
CA HIS A 413 -12.49 -2.18 -13.67
C HIS A 413 -12.37 -2.03 -15.19
N LEU A 414 -12.95 -0.98 -15.78
CA LEU A 414 -13.00 -0.81 -17.24
C LEU A 414 -11.71 -0.24 -17.83
N HIS A 415 -10.81 0.28 -16.99
CA HIS A 415 -9.58 1.01 -17.37
C HIS A 415 -9.87 2.20 -18.30
N VAL A 416 -11.10 2.71 -18.31
CA VAL A 416 -11.55 3.87 -19.10
C VAL A 416 -12.53 4.67 -18.27
N GLN A 417 -12.44 5.99 -18.40
CA GLN A 417 -13.39 6.92 -17.82
C GLN A 417 -14.80 6.69 -18.39
N VAL A 418 -15.80 6.54 -17.52
CA VAL A 418 -17.22 6.51 -17.91
C VAL A 418 -18.05 7.34 -16.91
N GLY A 419 -18.86 8.25 -17.44
CA GLY A 419 -19.71 9.13 -16.64
C GLY A 419 -19.02 10.44 -16.22
N PRO A 420 -19.54 11.14 -15.19
CA PRO A 420 -20.63 10.70 -14.33
C PRO A 420 -21.98 10.74 -15.06
N ASP A 421 -22.72 9.64 -15.00
CA ASP A 421 -24.06 9.53 -15.58
C ASP A 421 -25.11 9.63 -14.47
N ALA A 422 -26.10 10.50 -14.65
CA ALA A 422 -27.27 10.57 -13.78
C ALA A 422 -28.19 9.37 -14.02
N VAL A 423 -28.69 8.79 -12.92
CA VAL A 423 -29.65 7.69 -12.91
C VAL A 423 -30.86 8.14 -12.10
N ASP A 424 -32.02 8.16 -12.75
CA ASP A 424 -33.30 8.50 -12.12
C ASP A 424 -33.77 7.32 -11.26
N GLY A 425 -33.92 7.56 -9.97
CA GLY A 425 -34.55 6.66 -9.01
C GLY A 425 -36.06 6.90 -8.87
N PRO A 426 -36.72 6.16 -7.97
CA PRO A 426 -38.12 6.39 -7.63
C PRO A 426 -38.33 7.79 -7.05
N ASP A 427 -39.55 8.30 -7.17
CA ASP A 427 -39.97 9.55 -6.52
C ASP A 427 -39.11 10.78 -6.83
N GLY A 428 -38.48 10.80 -8.02
CA GLY A 428 -37.67 11.93 -8.49
C GLY A 428 -36.27 11.99 -7.86
N GLN A 429 -35.85 10.94 -7.16
CA GLN A 429 -34.48 10.80 -6.69
C GLN A 429 -33.52 10.71 -7.88
N VAL A 430 -32.32 11.26 -7.72
CA VAL A 430 -31.25 11.16 -8.71
C VAL A 430 -30.01 10.65 -8.01
N GLY A 431 -29.38 9.64 -8.57
CA GLY A 431 -28.04 9.21 -8.21
C GLY A 431 -27.10 9.32 -9.39
N TYR A 432 -25.80 9.20 -9.15
CA TYR A 432 -24.79 9.21 -10.19
C TYR A 432 -23.94 7.94 -10.13
N ARG A 433 -23.48 7.48 -11.29
CA ARG A 433 -22.43 6.48 -11.39
C ARG A 433 -21.23 7.03 -12.15
N TYR A 434 -20.04 6.70 -11.68
CA TYR A 434 -18.79 7.10 -12.30
C TYR A 434 -17.77 5.96 -12.24
N THR A 435 -17.21 5.62 -13.40
CA THR A 435 -16.08 4.71 -13.50
C THR A 435 -14.82 5.51 -13.78
N THR A 436 -13.86 5.50 -12.85
CA THR A 436 -12.53 6.06 -13.07
C THR A 436 -11.76 5.21 -14.06
N GLY A 437 -10.95 5.84 -14.89
CA GLY A 437 -9.92 5.14 -15.66
C GLY A 437 -8.83 4.55 -14.76
N THR A 438 -7.86 3.87 -15.40
CA THR A 438 -6.77 3.20 -14.66
C THR A 438 -5.77 4.21 -14.10
N THR A 439 -5.59 4.22 -12.79
CA THR A 439 -4.54 5.04 -12.14
C THR A 439 -3.15 4.56 -12.52
N GLY A 440 -2.95 3.26 -12.73
CA GLY A 440 -1.67 2.71 -13.18
C GLY A 440 -1.37 2.93 -14.66
N GLY A 441 -2.30 3.45 -15.48
CA GLY A 441 -2.14 3.46 -16.93
C GLY A 441 -1.89 2.06 -17.48
N ALA A 442 -2.64 1.08 -16.97
CA ALA A 442 -2.50 -0.34 -17.23
C ALA A 442 -3.15 -0.76 -18.56
N ALA A 443 -2.36 -1.21 -19.53
CA ALA A 443 -2.87 -1.82 -20.77
C ALA A 443 -3.12 -3.33 -20.65
N TYR A 444 -2.55 -3.95 -19.62
CA TYR A 444 -2.66 -5.37 -19.28
C TYR A 444 -2.71 -5.46 -17.75
N ALA A 445 -3.01 -6.65 -17.24
CA ALA A 445 -3.07 -6.95 -15.81
C ALA A 445 -1.79 -6.66 -15.02
N PHE A 446 -0.64 -6.34 -15.66
CA PHE A 446 0.61 -5.96 -14.97
C PHE A 446 1.14 -4.67 -15.59
N ALA A 447 1.24 -3.61 -14.78
CA ALA A 447 1.55 -2.24 -15.19
C ALA A 447 2.87 -1.69 -14.62
N LEU A 448 3.79 -2.58 -14.24
CA LEU A 448 5.16 -2.19 -13.93
C LEU A 448 5.90 -1.68 -15.18
N GLY A 449 6.56 -0.53 -15.07
CA GLY A 449 7.39 0.02 -16.15
C GLY A 449 7.81 1.46 -15.91
N SER A 450 8.79 1.96 -16.69
CA SER A 450 9.36 3.30 -16.53
C SER A 450 8.40 4.47 -16.83
N LYS A 451 7.17 4.20 -17.25
CA LYS A 451 6.07 5.16 -17.44
C LYS A 451 4.75 4.42 -17.71
N PRO A 452 3.59 5.10 -17.63
CA PRO A 452 2.31 4.54 -18.02
C PRO A 452 2.30 3.98 -19.45
N ARG A 453 1.62 2.85 -19.66
CA ARG A 453 1.49 2.21 -20.99
C ARG A 453 0.30 2.71 -21.79
N ARG A 454 -0.69 3.26 -21.09
CA ARG A 454 -1.79 4.05 -21.61
C ARG A 454 -1.98 5.27 -20.71
N GLU A 455 -2.91 6.13 -21.08
CA GLU A 455 -3.34 7.24 -20.25
C GLU A 455 -3.71 6.75 -18.85
N ALA A 456 -3.14 7.39 -17.84
CA ALA A 456 -3.40 7.13 -16.43
C ALA A 456 -4.37 8.18 -15.89
N GLU A 457 -5.25 7.82 -14.97
CA GLU A 457 -6.29 8.71 -14.44
C GLU A 457 -6.31 8.71 -12.91
N ILE A 458 -6.39 9.91 -12.36
CA ILE A 458 -6.63 10.17 -10.94
C ILE A 458 -7.91 10.98 -10.87
N THR A 459 -8.89 10.50 -10.12
CA THR A 459 -10.17 11.19 -10.00
C THR A 459 -10.26 11.92 -8.67
N LEU A 460 -10.68 13.18 -8.68
CA LEU A 460 -10.96 13.97 -7.48
C LEU A 460 -12.47 13.98 -7.24
N VAL A 461 -12.92 13.58 -6.06
CA VAL A 461 -14.33 13.64 -5.65
C VAL A 461 -14.46 14.67 -4.54
N THR A 462 -15.27 15.71 -4.77
CA THR A 462 -15.54 16.75 -3.76
C THR A 462 -16.82 16.43 -3.03
N TYR A 463 -16.81 16.60 -1.71
CA TYR A 463 -17.92 16.44 -0.80
C TYR A 463 -18.24 17.76 -0.11
N ASP A 464 -19.52 18.03 0.16
CA ASP A 464 -19.94 19.19 0.94
C ASP A 464 -19.62 19.03 2.44
N ALA A 465 -20.06 20.00 3.25
CA ALA A 465 -19.77 20.02 4.69
C ALA A 465 -20.53 18.94 5.47
N GLU A 466 -21.60 18.40 4.88
CA GLU A 466 -22.44 17.33 5.40
C GLU A 466 -21.94 15.94 4.95
N GLY A 467 -20.99 15.89 4.03
CA GLY A 467 -20.42 14.66 3.50
C GLY A 467 -21.15 14.11 2.27
N HIS A 468 -22.03 14.90 1.65
CA HIS A 468 -22.69 14.53 0.41
C HIS A 468 -21.78 14.80 -0.78
N PRO A 469 -21.77 13.95 -1.82
CA PRO A 469 -20.97 14.18 -3.01
C PRO A 469 -21.44 15.45 -3.74
N ALA A 470 -20.52 16.34 -4.09
CA ALA A 470 -20.79 17.65 -4.70
C ALA A 470 -20.28 17.77 -6.13
N GLY A 471 -19.24 17.01 -6.49
CA GLY A 471 -18.69 17.05 -7.85
C GLY A 471 -17.50 16.14 -8.06
N ILE A 472 -17.17 15.90 -9.32
CA ILE A 472 -16.07 15.03 -9.76
C ILE A 472 -15.18 15.79 -10.72
N GLN A 473 -13.86 15.63 -10.60
CA GLN A 473 -12.89 16.14 -11.54
C GLN A 473 -11.85 15.07 -11.90
N PRO A 474 -11.89 14.53 -13.13
CA PRO A 474 -10.87 13.63 -13.66
C PRO A 474 -9.57 14.38 -14.00
N VAL A 475 -8.43 13.78 -13.69
CA VAL A 475 -7.09 14.30 -14.00
C VAL A 475 -6.27 13.20 -14.67
N LEU A 476 -5.88 13.43 -15.92
CA LEU A 476 -5.26 12.42 -16.77
C LEU A 476 -3.78 12.73 -17.04
N LEU A 477 -2.93 11.72 -16.89
CA LEU A 477 -1.53 11.75 -17.28
C LEU A 477 -1.31 10.90 -18.54
N GLN A 478 -0.89 11.56 -19.61
CA GLN A 478 -0.56 10.88 -20.85
C GLN A 478 0.80 10.18 -20.77
N THR A 479 1.00 9.15 -21.61
CA THR A 479 2.24 8.35 -21.67
C THR A 479 3.49 9.13 -22.13
N ASN A 480 3.32 10.39 -22.50
CA ASN A 480 4.38 11.35 -22.83
C ASN A 480 4.65 12.38 -21.71
N GLY A 481 3.99 12.24 -20.56
CA GLY A 481 4.14 13.13 -19.40
C GLY A 481 3.25 14.39 -19.45
N ARG A 482 2.38 14.52 -20.46
CA ARG A 482 1.46 15.66 -20.55
C ARG A 482 0.22 15.43 -19.69
N TRP A 483 -0.17 16.47 -18.96
CA TRP A 483 -1.41 16.51 -18.21
C TRP A 483 -2.61 16.96 -19.06
N ILE A 484 -3.75 16.33 -18.83
CA ILE A 484 -5.08 16.78 -19.24
C ILE A 484 -5.91 16.86 -17.95
N VAL A 485 -6.47 18.04 -17.68
CA VAL A 485 -7.37 18.25 -16.55
C VAL A 485 -8.75 18.44 -17.14
N ASP A 486 -9.69 17.56 -16.78
CA ASP A 486 -11.07 17.70 -17.22
C ASP A 486 -11.77 18.80 -16.39
N ASP A 487 -12.85 19.34 -16.95
CA ASP A 487 -13.69 20.31 -16.25
C ASP A 487 -14.27 19.67 -14.97
N TYR A 488 -14.41 20.47 -13.91
CA TYR A 488 -15.15 20.05 -12.72
C TYR A 488 -16.63 19.84 -13.07
N ILE A 489 -17.18 18.69 -12.71
CA ILE A 489 -18.56 18.30 -12.99
C ILE A 489 -19.36 18.33 -11.68
N PRO A 490 -20.22 19.35 -11.46
CA PRO A 490 -21.08 19.40 -10.28
C PRO A 490 -22.13 18.28 -10.32
N LEU A 491 -22.31 17.60 -9.20
CA LEU A 491 -23.40 16.63 -9.02
C LEU A 491 -24.59 17.35 -8.38
N THR A 492 -25.77 17.23 -8.97
CA THR A 492 -26.97 17.93 -8.51
C THR A 492 -28.02 16.92 -8.07
N PHE A 493 -28.40 17.02 -6.81
CA PHE A 493 -29.43 16.18 -6.20
C PHE A 493 -30.68 17.03 -5.98
N PRO A 494 -31.87 16.61 -6.43
CA PRO A 494 -33.11 17.29 -6.08
C PRO A 494 -33.28 17.29 -4.55
N ASP A 495 -33.52 18.46 -3.95
CA ASP A 495 -33.80 18.55 -2.52
C ASP A 495 -35.05 17.73 -2.18
N LEU A 496 -34.87 16.69 -1.37
CA LEU A 496 -35.98 15.84 -0.87
C LEU A 496 -36.93 16.57 0.09
N THR A 497 -36.72 17.87 0.34
CA THR A 497 -37.42 18.66 1.37
C THR A 497 -38.62 19.47 0.86
N ASP A 498 -38.89 19.52 -0.45
CA ASP A 498 -40.02 20.29 -1.00
C ASP A 498 -41.24 19.43 -1.40
N THR A 499 -41.63 18.48 -0.53
CA THR A 499 -42.93 17.79 -0.64
C THR A 499 -43.83 18.00 0.58
N GLU A 500 -43.93 19.23 1.09
CA GLU A 500 -45.08 19.65 1.90
C GLU A 500 -45.91 20.73 1.19
N GLY A 501 -47.08 20.30 0.67
CA GLY A 501 -48.32 21.07 0.78
C GLY A 501 -48.50 22.31 -0.10
N GLY A 502 -48.75 22.11 -1.40
CA GLY A 502 -49.29 23.13 -2.30
C GLY A 502 -50.62 22.71 -2.91
N ASP A 503 -51.71 22.86 -2.17
CA ASP A 503 -53.07 22.63 -2.66
C ASP A 503 -53.56 23.80 -3.53
N GLY A 504 -53.65 23.56 -4.86
CA GLY A 504 -54.59 24.18 -5.79
C GLY A 504 -54.06 25.20 -6.82
N PRO A 505 -54.82 25.55 -7.89
CA PRO A 505 -55.91 24.80 -8.54
C PRO A 505 -55.71 24.64 -10.07
N GLY A 506 -56.16 23.50 -10.61
CA GLY A 506 -56.75 23.37 -11.94
C GLY A 506 -55.90 23.75 -13.17
N ALA A 507 -55.26 22.76 -13.79
CA ALA A 507 -54.94 22.81 -15.22
C ALA A 507 -55.36 21.48 -15.88
N SER A 508 -56.29 21.62 -16.81
CA SER A 508 -56.88 20.59 -17.66
C SER A 508 -55.84 19.74 -18.40
N ILE A 509 -55.99 18.41 -18.29
CA ILE A 509 -55.27 17.38 -19.04
C ILE A 509 -55.61 17.47 -20.53
N PRO A 510 -54.64 17.65 -21.46
CA PRO A 510 -54.84 17.32 -22.86
C PRO A 510 -54.58 15.82 -23.05
N THR A 511 -55.64 15.06 -23.28
CA THR A 511 -55.54 13.67 -23.74
C THR A 511 -55.02 13.64 -25.17
N THR A 512 -53.74 13.33 -25.37
CA THR A 512 -53.20 12.88 -26.66
C THR A 512 -52.49 11.54 -26.49
N ARG A 513 -53.20 10.50 -26.91
CA ARG A 513 -52.75 9.11 -27.04
C ARG A 513 -51.78 9.01 -28.24
N PRO A 514 -50.54 8.52 -28.10
CA PRO A 514 -49.71 8.22 -29.26
C PRO A 514 -50.22 6.93 -29.91
N SER A 515 -50.52 7.00 -31.21
CA SER A 515 -50.86 5.84 -32.04
C SER A 515 -49.64 4.92 -32.19
N ARG A 516 -49.80 3.65 -31.83
CA ARG A 516 -48.88 2.56 -32.18
C ARG A 516 -48.83 2.39 -33.70
N GLY A 517 -47.72 2.79 -34.32
CA GLY A 517 -47.32 2.33 -35.65
C GLY A 517 -46.49 1.04 -35.54
N PRO A 518 -46.53 0.11 -36.51
CA PRO A 518 -45.79 -1.14 -36.42
C PRO A 518 -44.30 -0.95 -36.72
N ALA A 519 -43.45 -1.67 -35.98
CA ALA A 519 -42.02 -1.76 -36.19
C ALA A 519 -41.66 -2.37 -37.56
N PRO A 520 -40.66 -1.84 -38.29
CA PRO A 520 -40.13 -2.52 -39.46
C PRO A 520 -39.18 -3.65 -39.04
N GLY A 521 -39.48 -4.87 -39.50
CA GLY A 521 -38.65 -6.05 -39.25
C GLY A 521 -37.33 -6.05 -40.03
N PRO A 522 -36.39 -6.95 -39.67
CA PRO A 522 -35.05 -6.98 -40.25
C PRO A 522 -35.07 -7.50 -41.68
N SER A 523 -34.42 -6.75 -42.57
CA SER A 523 -34.22 -7.10 -43.97
C SER A 523 -33.11 -8.15 -44.09
N ARG A 524 -33.44 -9.30 -44.68
CA ARG A 524 -32.49 -10.37 -45.02
C ARG A 524 -31.58 -9.90 -46.15
N LEU A 525 -30.26 -9.87 -45.91
CA LEU A 525 -29.25 -9.81 -46.97
C LEU A 525 -29.18 -11.17 -47.66
N ALA A 526 -29.59 -11.19 -48.92
CA ALA A 526 -29.43 -12.32 -49.82
C ALA A 526 -27.98 -12.39 -50.31
N SER A 527 -27.44 -13.60 -50.25
CA SER A 527 -26.25 -14.05 -50.94
C SER A 527 -26.39 -13.97 -52.46
N SER A 528 -25.40 -13.42 -53.14
CA SER A 528 -25.05 -13.80 -54.52
C SER A 528 -23.55 -13.62 -54.71
N GLY A 529 -22.85 -14.74 -54.97
CA GLY A 529 -21.43 -14.74 -55.28
C GLY A 529 -21.13 -14.48 -56.76
N ALA A 530 -19.82 -14.33 -57.02
CA ALA A 530 -19.04 -14.65 -58.24
C ALA A 530 -17.98 -13.57 -58.49
N GLY A 531 -16.71 -13.99 -58.52
CA GLY A 531 -15.54 -13.16 -58.80
C GLY A 531 -14.31 -13.69 -58.11
#